data_AF-E4YH71-F1
#
_entry.id   AF-E4YH71-F1
#
_cell.length_a   1.000
_cell.length_b   1.000
_cell.length_c   1.000
_cell.angle_alpha   90.00
_cell.angle_beta   90.00
_cell.angle_gamma   90.00
#
_symmetry.space_group_name_H-M   'P 1'
#
loop_
_entity.id
_entity.type
_entity.pdbx_description
1 polymer ?
#
loop_
_entity_poly.entity_id
_entity_poly.type
_entity_poly.pdbx_seq_one_letter_code
_entity_poly.pdbx_strand_id
1 'polypeptide(L)'
;MLEFSILAILATCIAGMMTRAQSRKRKREALLPVWERENGKNEIEKWLEGFLAKLKRTSTRTEKCRLILAVERMQFEDDWYAAWWKHVRFGEENVKILDTGINVGKKDLQKIKITEFQKELLKSNASLKNQLIGHSEIKEEKGEWQIPAELKTKIISEGGEALVFSEKFGICENAVRVQILDPFLFSNNFGLNFLTWKINFEKDYEQATNKEQSGKANQMPKYEKYYQKLRQYRTLPQKRFEKRRLTVLKEEKIGIEKRKKIAEGILDGFVYLEKIGICHYDRKLENILLIDGIPKIIDFGLIDEETGRSGYREMGYARKGSKFRNNVALSAATPGFADQGQFTFGNGYRIINLFYFLFCDWKSSWTLLYKPIDEKERKEIDKIVQNCNATSIHKIKEFKQRALIREITSIISIPSSSSNFCLDDANLTKSVQVSSLKENSTKCVNQDLENLTKNVLDQKSSNLCVPISVATLLRFAIKNDLGYVDKRDYYSAESILSTLTLIVYPRSMAGLNLNPKKEETEFQLNQIELLLERLCKKTYLMETGWEIIRKLDFEEERQPKKSTCKFE
;
A
#
# COMPACT_ATOMS: atom_id res chain seq x y z
N MET A 1 4.61 22.88 16.32
CA MET A 1 3.43 22.77 15.43
C MET A 1 3.39 21.37 14.84
N LEU A 2 2.43 20.54 15.30
CA LEU A 2 1.98 19.41 14.50
C LEU A 2 1.09 19.99 13.41
N GLU A 3 1.64 20.16 12.21
CA GLU A 3 0.79 20.30 11.03
C GLU A 3 0.05 18.97 10.88
N PHE A 4 -1.18 18.95 11.40
CA PHE A 4 -2.11 17.93 11.01
C PHE A 4 -2.58 18.35 9.62
N SER A 5 -1.98 17.77 8.58
CA SER A 5 -2.66 17.68 7.31
C SER A 5 -3.81 16.70 7.53
N ILE A 6 -4.90 17.20 8.14
CA ILE A 6 -6.19 16.62 7.85
C ILE A 6 -6.28 16.82 6.35
N LEU A 7 -6.24 15.73 5.59
CA LEU A 7 -6.93 15.68 4.32
C LEU A 7 -8.41 15.95 4.65
N ALA A 8 -8.73 17.19 4.95
CA ALA A 8 -10.07 17.69 4.93
C ALA A 8 -10.32 17.75 3.43
N ILE A 9 -10.87 16.64 2.92
CA ILE A 9 -11.39 16.48 1.57
C ILE A 9 -10.35 15.95 0.55
N LEU A 10 -9.98 14.67 0.65
CA LEU A 10 -10.36 13.77 -0.44
C LEU A 10 -11.66 13.09 0.03
N ALA A 11 -12.79 13.79 -0.01
CA ALA A 11 -13.64 13.47 -1.12
C ALA A 11 -12.79 13.42 -2.39
N THR A 12 -12.51 12.21 -2.88
CA THR A 12 -12.72 12.02 -4.31
C THR A 12 -14.13 12.52 -4.55
N CYS A 13 -14.26 13.82 -4.84
CA CYS A 13 -15.48 14.42 -5.32
C CYS A 13 -15.69 13.79 -6.68
N ILE A 14 -16.36 12.65 -6.64
CA ILE A 14 -17.14 12.14 -7.74
C ILE A 14 -18.26 13.17 -7.93
N ALA A 15 -18.00 14.24 -8.68
CA ALA A 15 -19.03 15.18 -9.09
C ALA A 15 -18.58 15.98 -10.33
N GLY A 16 -18.92 15.47 -11.51
CA GLY A 16 -18.95 16.22 -12.77
C GLY A 16 -20.31 16.92 -12.96
N MET A 17 -20.34 17.99 -13.75
CA MET A 17 -21.41 19.01 -13.81
C MET A 17 -22.59 18.72 -14.80
N MET A 18 -23.77 19.24 -14.38
CA MET A 18 -24.91 19.89 -15.09
C MET A 18 -25.84 19.21 -16.15
N THR A 19 -27.17 19.42 -16.00
CA THR A 19 -28.14 20.27 -16.80
C THR A 19 -29.61 19.85 -16.47
N ARG A 20 -30.72 20.63 -16.53
CA ARG A 20 -31.13 21.92 -17.15
C ARG A 20 -32.39 22.51 -16.44
N ALA A 21 -32.47 23.85 -16.40
CA ALA A 21 -33.65 24.77 -16.36
C ALA A 21 -34.73 24.71 -15.24
N GLN A 22 -34.68 25.67 -14.28
CA GLN A 22 -35.62 26.83 -14.12
C GLN A 22 -35.55 27.47 -12.70
N SER A 23 -35.50 28.82 -12.66
CA SER A 23 -35.72 29.77 -11.52
C SER A 23 -34.57 30.12 -10.52
N ARG A 24 -33.90 31.24 -10.85
CA ARG A 24 -33.28 32.37 -10.09
C ARG A 24 -32.55 32.13 -8.74
N LYS A 25 -31.21 32.16 -8.84
CA LYS A 25 -30.12 32.48 -7.87
C LYS A 25 -30.08 31.72 -6.53
N ARG A 26 -31.07 31.81 -5.64
CA ARG A 26 -31.03 31.13 -4.32
C ARG A 26 -31.18 29.60 -4.38
N LYS A 27 -31.92 29.07 -5.36
CA LYS A 27 -32.01 27.62 -5.59
C LYS A 27 -30.76 27.03 -6.26
N ARG A 28 -29.96 27.86 -6.96
CA ARG A 28 -28.73 27.39 -7.62
C ARG A 28 -27.63 27.04 -6.61
N GLU A 29 -27.45 27.85 -5.57
CA GLU A 29 -26.46 27.55 -4.51
C GLU A 29 -26.80 26.29 -3.71
N ALA A 30 -28.08 26.06 -3.41
CA ALA A 30 -28.52 24.84 -2.71
C ALA A 30 -28.22 23.56 -3.51
N LEU A 31 -28.13 23.66 -4.84
CA LEU A 31 -27.77 22.58 -5.76
C LEU A 31 -26.26 22.43 -5.96
N LEU A 32 -25.45 23.42 -5.57
CA LEU A 32 -24.00 23.29 -5.60
C LEU A 32 -23.55 22.40 -4.42
N PRO A 33 -22.53 21.54 -4.64
CA PRO A 33 -21.83 20.91 -3.54
C PRO A 33 -21.32 21.94 -2.53
N VAL A 34 -21.25 21.57 -1.26
CA VAL A 34 -20.95 22.53 -0.18
C VAL A 34 -19.65 23.30 -0.43
N TRP A 35 -18.58 22.66 -0.90
CA TRP A 35 -17.29 23.29 -1.20
C TRP A 35 -17.28 24.29 -2.37
N GLU A 36 -18.32 24.30 -3.21
CA GLU A 36 -18.49 25.26 -4.30
C GLU A 36 -19.33 26.48 -3.92
N ARG A 37 -19.94 26.47 -2.72
CA ARG A 37 -20.75 27.59 -2.21
C ARG A 37 -19.88 28.70 -1.65
N GLU A 38 -20.40 29.91 -1.66
CA GLU A 38 -19.73 31.10 -1.12
C GLU A 38 -19.31 30.91 0.36
N ASN A 39 -20.19 30.32 1.19
CA ASN A 39 -19.93 29.98 2.59
C ASN A 39 -19.44 28.53 2.82
N GLY A 40 -19.09 27.81 1.76
CA GLY A 40 -18.77 26.39 1.81
C GLY A 40 -17.64 26.02 2.75
N LYS A 41 -16.60 26.85 2.80
CA LYS A 41 -15.45 26.67 3.70
C LYS A 41 -15.88 26.70 5.17
N ASN A 42 -16.68 27.70 5.56
CA ASN A 42 -17.18 27.84 6.93
C ASN A 42 -18.11 26.67 7.32
N GLU A 43 -18.92 26.16 6.38
CA GLU A 43 -19.76 24.97 6.60
C GLU A 43 -18.90 23.72 6.86
N ILE A 44 -17.84 23.53 6.08
CA ILE A 44 -16.90 22.41 6.24
C ILE A 44 -16.11 22.53 7.54
N GLU A 45 -15.63 23.73 7.89
CA GLU A 45 -14.89 23.97 9.15
C GLU A 45 -15.74 23.62 10.36
N LYS A 46 -16.99 24.10 10.41
CA LYS A 46 -17.93 23.78 11.49
C LYS A 46 -18.24 22.28 11.56
N TRP A 47 -18.46 21.65 10.41
CA TRP A 47 -18.66 20.20 10.37
C TRP A 47 -17.42 19.46 10.88
N LEU A 48 -16.22 19.87 10.47
CA LEU A 48 -14.96 19.25 10.85
C LEU A 48 -14.71 19.36 12.35
N GLU A 49 -14.91 20.53 12.95
CA GLU A 49 -14.80 20.73 14.40
C GLU A 49 -15.72 19.77 15.17
N GLY A 50 -17.00 19.75 14.80
CA GLY A 50 -17.98 18.87 15.43
C GLY A 50 -17.72 17.38 15.18
N PHE A 51 -17.15 17.05 14.03
CA PHE A 51 -16.83 15.68 13.64
C PHE A 51 -15.58 15.15 14.35
N LEU A 52 -14.50 15.93 14.41
CA LEU A 52 -13.27 15.54 15.10
C LEU A 52 -13.49 15.34 16.59
N ALA A 53 -14.37 16.14 17.22
CA ALA A 53 -14.75 15.98 18.62
C ALA A 53 -15.40 14.62 18.94
N LYS A 54 -15.97 13.97 17.91
CA LYS A 54 -16.59 12.65 18.01
C LYS A 54 -15.60 11.51 17.79
N LEU A 55 -14.43 11.79 17.24
CA LEU A 55 -13.40 10.79 17.02
C LEU A 55 -12.57 10.62 18.30
N LYS A 56 -12.74 9.48 18.94
CA LYS A 56 -11.92 9.04 20.07
C LYS A 56 -11.29 7.70 19.75
N ARG A 57 -10.05 7.49 20.20
CA ARG A 57 -9.35 6.22 20.00
C ARG A 57 -8.48 5.88 21.21
N THR A 58 -8.49 4.62 21.61
CA THR A 58 -7.46 4.09 22.51
C THR A 58 -6.17 3.85 21.72
N SER A 59 -5.01 3.88 22.37
CA SER A 59 -3.74 3.58 21.71
C SER A 59 -2.84 2.80 22.67
N THR A 60 -2.20 1.74 22.16
CA THR A 60 -1.18 0.98 22.90
C THR A 60 0.24 1.47 22.60
N ARG A 61 0.40 2.41 21.66
CA ARG A 61 1.70 2.99 21.31
C ARG A 61 2.20 3.91 22.42
N THR A 62 3.43 3.64 22.86
CA THR A 62 4.14 4.45 23.84
C THR A 62 4.77 5.69 23.20
N GLU A 63 5.27 6.62 24.02
CA GLU A 63 6.03 7.80 23.58
C GLU A 63 7.21 7.40 22.67
N LYS A 64 7.89 6.29 22.99
CA LYS A 64 8.96 5.73 22.15
C LYS A 64 8.45 5.36 20.74
N CYS A 65 7.32 4.67 20.64
CA CYS A 65 6.71 4.31 19.35
C CYS A 65 6.38 5.57 18.53
N ARG A 66 5.90 6.62 19.21
CA ARG A 66 5.51 7.89 18.58
C ARG A 66 6.71 8.70 18.10
N LEU A 67 7.82 8.69 18.84
CA LEU A 67 9.08 9.28 18.40
C LEU A 67 9.58 8.61 17.11
N ILE A 68 9.54 7.27 17.05
CA ILE A 68 9.91 6.49 15.85
C ILE A 68 9.02 6.89 14.65
N LEU A 69 7.69 6.88 14.82
CA LEU A 69 6.75 7.27 13.76
C LEU A 69 6.89 8.74 13.34
N ALA A 70 7.28 9.62 14.26
CA ALA A 70 7.54 11.02 13.94
C ALA A 70 8.74 11.17 13.01
N VAL A 71 9.76 10.32 13.16
CA VAL A 71 10.93 10.29 12.27
C VAL A 71 10.55 9.78 10.87
N GLU A 72 9.68 8.77 10.75
CA GLU A 72 9.19 8.30 9.44
C GLU A 72 8.53 9.39 8.58
N ARG A 73 8.02 10.44 9.24
CA ARG A 73 7.36 11.59 8.59
C ARG A 73 8.30 12.77 8.34
N MET A 74 9.56 12.67 8.74
CA MET A 74 10.55 13.72 8.51
C MET A 74 11.04 13.69 7.07
N GLN A 75 11.35 14.89 6.57
CA GLN A 75 12.09 15.04 5.32
C GLN A 75 13.59 15.02 5.66
N PHE A 76 14.32 14.10 5.05
CA PHE A 76 15.77 14.00 5.12
C PHE A 76 16.43 14.85 4.03
N GLU A 77 17.72 15.12 4.19
CA GLU A 77 18.51 15.80 3.15
C GLU A 77 18.68 14.95 1.89
N ASP A 78 18.74 13.63 2.08
CA ASP A 78 18.73 12.63 1.03
C ASP A 78 17.58 11.65 1.30
N ASP A 79 16.70 11.48 0.32
CA ASP A 79 15.53 10.60 0.45
C ASP A 79 15.95 9.13 0.65
N TRP A 80 17.17 8.73 0.23
CA TRP A 80 17.73 7.39 0.49
C TRP A 80 17.96 7.10 1.97
N TYR A 81 18.14 8.13 2.81
CA TYR A 81 18.31 7.93 4.24
C TYR A 81 17.07 7.30 4.88
N ALA A 82 15.89 7.43 4.24
CA ALA A 82 14.67 6.78 4.68
C ALA A 82 14.68 5.26 4.54
N ALA A 83 15.45 4.71 3.59
CA ALA A 83 15.64 3.28 3.46
C ALA A 83 16.71 2.76 4.45
N TRP A 84 17.73 3.57 4.72
CA TRP A 84 18.91 3.15 5.48
C TRP A 84 18.77 3.26 6.99
N TRP A 85 18.12 4.30 7.51
CA TRP A 85 18.11 4.53 8.96
C TRP A 85 17.57 3.32 9.73
N LYS A 86 18.29 2.94 10.79
CA LYS A 86 17.92 1.83 11.68
C LYS A 86 17.74 2.29 13.11
N HIS A 87 18.42 3.37 13.50
CA HIS A 87 18.36 3.91 14.85
C HIS A 87 18.26 5.42 14.85
N VAL A 88 17.77 5.95 15.96
CA VAL A 88 17.74 7.38 16.23
C VAL A 88 18.19 7.67 17.64
N ARG A 89 18.72 8.87 17.86
CA ARG A 89 19.07 9.39 19.19
C ARG A 89 18.60 10.81 19.34
N PHE A 90 17.63 11.04 20.21
CA PHE A 90 17.04 12.35 20.46
C PHE A 90 17.85 13.13 21.50
N GLY A 91 18.45 14.25 21.12
CA GLY A 91 19.03 15.23 22.04
C GLY A 91 18.02 16.30 22.46
N GLU A 92 18.52 17.42 22.98
CA GLU A 92 17.70 18.56 23.40
C GLU A 92 17.05 19.31 22.24
N GLU A 93 17.83 19.59 21.20
CA GLU A 93 17.37 20.40 20.07
C GLU A 93 17.34 19.61 18.76
N ASN A 94 17.98 18.44 18.71
CA ASN A 94 18.16 17.70 17.49
C ASN A 94 18.10 16.18 17.70
N VAL A 95 17.63 15.46 16.70
CA VAL A 95 17.69 14.01 16.59
C VAL A 95 18.82 13.64 15.64
N LYS A 96 19.65 12.67 16.04
CA LYS A 96 20.61 12.01 15.15
C LYS A 96 19.94 10.82 14.49
N ILE A 97 20.04 10.74 13.17
CA ILE A 97 19.59 9.62 12.35
C ILE A 97 20.81 8.75 12.05
N LEU A 98 20.70 7.46 12.37
CA LEU A 98 21.83 6.54 12.38
C LEU A 98 21.53 5.32 11.52
N ASP A 99 22.53 4.90 10.75
CA ASP A 99 22.56 3.56 10.16
C ASP A 99 23.59 2.73 10.92
N THR A 100 23.11 1.62 11.48
CA THR A 100 23.93 0.66 12.23
C THR A 100 24.01 -0.68 11.50
N GLY A 101 23.66 -0.71 10.21
CA GLY A 101 23.83 -1.87 9.35
C GLY A 101 25.30 -2.23 9.17
N ILE A 102 25.53 -3.44 8.65
CA ILE A 102 26.86 -4.04 8.48
C ILE A 102 27.73 -3.24 7.47
N ASN A 103 27.09 -2.41 6.62
CA ASN A 103 27.73 -1.85 5.43
C ASN A 103 27.60 -0.32 5.31
N VAL A 104 28.12 0.45 6.27
CA VAL A 104 28.12 1.92 6.14
C VAL A 104 29.48 2.54 6.38
N GLY A 105 29.97 3.27 5.38
CA GLY A 105 31.09 4.22 5.51
C GLY A 105 30.74 5.44 6.37
N LYS A 106 29.46 5.64 6.73
CA LYS A 106 28.98 6.75 7.56
C LYS A 106 27.87 6.27 8.51
N LYS A 107 28.20 6.02 9.78
CA LYS A 107 27.23 5.60 10.82
C LYS A 107 26.23 6.70 11.19
N ASP A 108 26.66 7.96 11.07
CA ASP A 108 25.82 9.15 11.27
C ASP A 108 25.29 9.62 9.92
N LEU A 109 24.04 9.29 9.59
CA LEU A 109 23.41 9.73 8.33
C LEU A 109 23.22 11.25 8.34
N GLN A 110 22.44 11.74 9.31
CA GLN A 110 22.04 13.15 9.41
C GLN A 110 21.71 13.57 10.86
N LYS A 111 21.75 14.87 11.14
CA LYS A 111 21.22 15.50 12.36
C LYS A 111 20.12 16.49 11.99
N ILE A 112 18.95 16.37 12.60
CA ILE A 112 17.74 17.13 12.24
C ILE A 112 17.18 17.81 13.50
N LYS A 113 16.71 19.05 13.37
CA LYS A 113 16.03 19.74 14.47
C LYS A 113 14.76 19.00 14.88
N ILE A 114 14.58 18.75 16.17
CA ILE A 114 13.36 18.10 16.66
C ILE A 114 12.19 19.08 16.67
N THR A 115 10.99 18.54 16.43
CA THR A 115 9.74 19.30 16.46
C THR A 115 9.28 19.56 17.90
N GLU A 116 8.45 20.57 18.11
CA GLU A 116 7.81 20.82 19.41
C GLU A 116 7.06 19.59 19.92
N PHE A 117 6.45 18.81 19.02
CA PHE A 117 5.79 17.57 19.40
C PHE A 117 6.77 16.53 19.98
N GLN A 118 7.93 16.36 19.36
CA GLN A 118 8.97 15.48 19.88
C GLN A 118 9.55 16.02 21.20
N LYS A 119 9.67 17.35 21.35
CA LYS A 119 10.05 17.97 22.63
C LYS A 119 9.05 17.62 23.73
N GLU A 120 7.75 17.73 23.47
CA GLU A 120 6.71 17.33 24.44
C GLU A 120 6.78 15.85 24.80
N LEU A 121 7.00 14.95 23.83
CA LEU A 121 7.19 13.52 24.11
C LEU A 121 8.42 13.22 24.97
N LEU A 122 9.52 13.98 24.77
CA LEU A 122 10.73 13.82 25.56
C LEU A 122 10.58 14.44 26.96
N LYS A 123 9.76 15.48 27.12
CA LYS A 123 9.40 16.02 28.44
C LYS A 123 8.54 15.03 29.23
N SER A 124 7.56 14.40 28.57
CA SER A 124 6.70 13.40 29.23
C SER A 124 7.44 12.12 29.59
N ASN A 125 8.52 11.79 28.87
CA ASN A 125 9.38 10.67 29.20
C ASN A 125 10.87 11.00 28.97
N ALA A 126 11.50 11.59 29.98
CA ALA A 126 12.90 12.04 29.93
C ALA A 126 13.92 10.90 29.71
N SER A 127 13.55 9.63 30.01
CA SER A 127 14.45 8.49 29.82
C SER A 127 14.76 8.19 28.34
N LEU A 128 13.91 8.65 27.42
CA LEU A 128 14.10 8.49 25.98
C LEU A 128 15.14 9.48 25.41
N LYS A 129 15.51 10.50 26.18
CA LYS A 129 16.51 11.50 25.77
C LYS A 129 17.90 10.87 25.79
N ASN A 130 18.67 11.11 24.73
CA ASN A 130 19.99 10.55 24.45
C ASN A 130 20.06 9.01 24.39
N GLN A 131 18.92 8.32 24.53
CA GLN A 131 18.82 6.89 24.32
C GLN A 131 18.95 6.57 22.82
N LEU A 132 19.64 5.47 22.52
CA LEU A 132 19.64 4.89 21.18
C LEU A 132 18.34 4.08 21.03
N ILE A 133 17.48 4.49 20.10
CA ILE A 133 16.18 3.86 19.84
C ILE A 133 16.22 3.25 18.45
N GLY A 134 15.95 1.95 18.36
CA GLY A 134 15.83 1.22 17.10
C GLY A 134 14.48 1.46 16.43
N HIS A 135 14.48 1.51 15.09
CA HIS A 135 13.27 1.56 14.27
C HIS A 135 12.34 0.39 14.58
N SER A 136 12.91 -0.80 14.78
CA SER A 136 12.19 -2.04 15.12
C SER A 136 11.70 -2.10 16.58
N GLU A 137 11.84 -1.04 17.37
CA GLU A 137 11.30 -0.98 18.73
C GLU A 137 9.87 -0.41 18.79
N ILE A 138 9.31 -0.03 17.64
CA ILE A 138 7.90 0.29 17.53
C ILE A 138 7.08 -0.95 17.90
N LYS A 139 5.96 -0.73 18.59
CA LYS A 139 5.06 -1.79 19.02
C LYS A 139 3.80 -1.81 18.17
N GLU A 140 3.24 -3.00 18.05
CA GLU A 140 1.91 -3.24 17.52
C GLU A 140 0.87 -2.34 18.21
N GLU A 141 -0.04 -1.79 17.41
CA GLU A 141 -1.13 -0.92 17.85
C GLU A 141 -2.44 -1.72 17.88
N LYS A 142 -2.99 -1.89 19.09
CA LYS A 142 -4.23 -2.63 19.35
C LYS A 142 -5.38 -1.73 19.78
N GLY A 143 -5.15 -0.42 19.75
CA GLY A 143 -6.11 0.60 20.10
C GLY A 143 -7.22 0.74 19.07
N GLU A 144 -8.43 0.96 19.57
CA GLU A 144 -9.67 0.91 18.80
C GLU A 144 -10.34 2.27 18.72
N TRP A 145 -11.00 2.53 17.59
CA TRP A 145 -11.86 3.69 17.45
C TRP A 145 -13.12 3.54 18.32
N GLN A 146 -13.33 4.48 19.21
CA GLN A 146 -14.54 4.63 20.01
C GLN A 146 -15.54 5.46 19.21
N ILE A 147 -16.06 4.87 18.12
CA ILE A 147 -16.98 5.55 17.21
C ILE A 147 -18.37 5.62 17.84
N PRO A 148 -18.99 6.81 17.98
CA PRO A 148 -20.36 6.95 18.46
C PRO A 148 -21.37 6.18 17.60
N ALA A 149 -22.47 5.72 18.19
CA ALA A 149 -23.50 4.92 17.50
C ALA A 149 -24.03 5.60 16.22
N GLU A 150 -24.18 6.94 16.25
CA GLU A 150 -24.59 7.76 15.11
C GLU A 150 -23.63 7.72 13.91
N LEU A 151 -22.33 7.50 14.15
CA LEU A 151 -21.32 7.41 13.10
C LEU A 151 -21.12 5.96 12.64
N LYS A 152 -21.38 4.97 13.50
CA LYS A 152 -21.24 3.54 13.15
C LYS A 152 -22.10 3.14 11.95
N THR A 153 -23.32 3.66 11.85
CA THR A 153 -24.22 3.38 10.71
C THR A 153 -23.75 3.99 9.40
N LYS A 154 -22.85 4.98 9.46
CA LYS A 154 -22.27 5.67 8.31
C LYS A 154 -20.94 5.08 7.84
N ILE A 155 -20.33 4.15 8.58
CA ILE A 155 -19.02 3.60 8.22
C ILE A 155 -19.12 2.80 6.92
N ILE A 156 -18.34 3.20 5.92
CA ILE A 156 -18.12 2.46 4.68
C ILE A 156 -16.98 1.46 4.86
N SER A 157 -15.88 1.90 5.49
CA SER A 157 -14.68 1.10 5.72
C SER A 157 -13.87 1.63 6.89
N GLU A 158 -13.26 0.72 7.65
CA GLU A 158 -12.34 1.02 8.74
C GLU A 158 -11.04 0.22 8.55
N GLY A 159 -9.89 0.88 8.74
CA GLY A 159 -8.55 0.31 8.72
C GLY A 159 -7.56 1.15 9.53
N GLY A 160 -6.43 0.57 9.94
CA GLY A 160 -5.53 1.08 11.00
C GLY A 160 -5.21 2.58 11.00
N GLU A 161 -5.06 3.21 9.83
CA GLU A 161 -4.80 4.65 9.68
C GLU A 161 -5.91 5.42 8.94
N ALA A 162 -6.99 4.77 8.52
CA ALA A 162 -8.00 5.38 7.68
C ALA A 162 -9.41 4.94 8.06
N LEU A 163 -10.29 5.92 8.23
CA LEU A 163 -11.70 5.69 8.52
C LEU A 163 -12.54 6.38 7.45
N VAL A 164 -13.42 5.61 6.80
CA VAL A 164 -14.22 6.08 5.66
C VAL A 164 -15.70 5.99 6.01
N PHE A 165 -16.41 7.10 5.86
CA PHE A 165 -17.83 7.21 6.19
C PHE A 165 -18.62 7.76 5.00
N SER A 166 -19.91 7.42 4.91
CA SER A 166 -20.86 8.14 4.08
C SER A 166 -21.32 9.39 4.84
N GLU A 167 -21.17 10.56 4.23
CA GLU A 167 -21.67 11.81 4.78
C GLU A 167 -22.41 12.62 3.72
N LYS A 168 -23.49 13.26 4.16
CA LYS A 168 -24.32 14.09 3.28
C LYS A 168 -23.98 15.56 3.45
N PHE A 169 -23.43 16.15 2.40
CA PHE A 169 -23.16 17.59 2.32
C PHE A 169 -24.17 18.22 1.36
N GLY A 170 -25.24 18.81 1.91
CA GLY A 170 -26.33 19.35 1.11
C GLY A 170 -27.09 18.24 0.36
N ILE A 171 -27.12 18.30 -0.96
CA ILE A 171 -27.77 17.27 -1.81
C ILE A 171 -26.85 16.10 -2.16
N CYS A 172 -25.55 16.22 -1.88
CA CYS A 172 -24.54 15.25 -2.27
C CYS A 172 -24.27 14.26 -1.12
N GLU A 173 -24.33 12.98 -1.43
CA GLU A 173 -23.78 11.92 -0.58
C GLU A 173 -22.32 11.69 -0.96
N ASN A 174 -21.43 11.67 0.02
CA ASN A 174 -19.99 11.63 -0.19
C ASN A 174 -19.33 10.58 0.69
N ALA A 175 -18.31 9.92 0.15
CA ALA A 175 -17.38 9.15 0.98
C ALA A 175 -16.34 10.11 1.58
N VAL A 176 -16.35 10.26 2.90
CA VAL A 176 -15.35 11.03 3.64
C VAL A 176 -14.30 10.07 4.17
N ARG A 177 -13.07 10.19 3.68
CA ARG A 177 -11.91 9.46 4.21
C ARG A 177 -11.14 10.34 5.18
N VAL A 178 -11.05 9.89 6.42
CA VAL A 178 -10.24 10.49 7.47
C VAL A 178 -8.96 9.68 7.59
N GLN A 179 -7.85 10.22 7.10
CA GLN A 179 -6.53 9.61 7.25
C GLN A 179 -5.87 10.15 8.52
N ILE A 180 -5.47 9.25 9.42
CA ILE A 180 -4.96 9.57 10.75
C ILE A 180 -3.59 8.93 10.93
N LEU A 181 -2.56 9.76 10.91
CA LEU A 181 -1.14 9.34 10.90
C LEU A 181 -0.58 9.06 12.30
N ASP A 182 -1.14 9.70 13.33
CA ASP A 182 -0.86 9.36 14.74
C ASP A 182 -2.20 9.28 15.50
N PRO A 183 -2.77 8.06 15.63
CA PRO A 183 -4.02 7.84 16.34
C PRO A 183 -4.02 8.31 17.80
N PHE A 184 -2.84 8.40 18.42
CA PHE A 184 -2.71 8.90 19.79
C PHE A 184 -3.28 10.31 19.96
N LEU A 185 -3.23 11.13 18.90
CA LEU A 185 -3.75 12.50 18.92
C LEU A 185 -5.27 12.57 19.14
N PHE A 186 -5.96 11.42 19.09
CA PHE A 186 -7.39 11.25 19.40
C PHE A 186 -7.63 10.45 20.69
N SER A 187 -6.59 10.23 21.50
CA SER A 187 -6.73 9.64 22.84
C SER A 187 -7.10 10.71 23.87
N ASN A 188 -7.65 10.31 25.02
CA ASN A 188 -8.00 11.26 26.09
C ASN A 188 -6.79 12.05 26.63
N ASN A 189 -5.57 11.58 26.38
CA ASN A 189 -4.33 12.22 26.80
C ASN A 189 -3.91 13.39 25.90
N PHE A 190 -4.56 13.56 24.74
CA PHE A 190 -4.23 14.60 23.77
C PHE A 190 -5.52 15.22 23.22
N GLY A 191 -5.69 16.53 23.43
CA GLY A 191 -6.94 17.22 23.10
C GLY A 191 -6.97 17.84 21.70
N LEU A 192 -8.18 18.08 21.18
CA LEU A 192 -8.42 18.81 19.92
C LEU A 192 -7.74 20.19 19.89
N ASN A 193 -7.55 20.82 21.04
CA ASN A 193 -6.91 22.14 21.18
C ASN A 193 -5.46 22.17 20.66
N PHE A 194 -4.83 21.00 20.48
CA PHE A 194 -3.48 20.88 19.94
C PHE A 194 -3.46 20.58 18.44
N LEU A 195 -4.63 20.41 17.82
CA LEU A 195 -4.77 20.17 16.39
C LEU A 195 -4.96 21.49 15.65
N THR A 196 -4.25 21.63 14.53
CA THR A 196 -4.48 22.68 13.54
C THR A 196 -4.78 21.99 12.22
N TRP A 197 -5.68 22.57 11.41
CA TRP A 197 -6.02 22.02 10.12
C TRP A 197 -6.00 23.09 9.04
N LYS A 198 -5.71 22.64 7.82
CA LYS A 198 -5.79 23.42 6.59
C LYS A 198 -6.80 22.74 5.68
N ILE A 199 -7.70 23.52 5.11
CA ILE A 199 -8.64 23.04 4.10
C ILE A 199 -8.14 23.50 2.74
N ASN A 200 -8.05 22.55 1.82
CA ASN A 200 -7.62 22.78 0.45
C ASN A 200 -8.76 22.39 -0.49
N PHE A 201 -9.06 23.25 -1.46
CA PHE A 201 -10.05 23.01 -2.50
C PHE A 201 -9.34 22.84 -3.85
N GLU A 202 -9.96 22.11 -4.78
CA GLU A 202 -9.44 21.96 -6.15
C GLU A 202 -9.19 23.33 -6.83
N LYS A 203 -10.09 24.31 -6.59
CA LYS A 203 -9.97 25.67 -7.11
C LYS A 203 -8.70 26.40 -6.65
N ASP A 204 -8.15 26.01 -5.50
CA ASP A 204 -6.91 26.60 -4.95
C ASP A 204 -5.68 26.23 -5.79
N TYR A 205 -5.82 25.29 -6.74
CA TYR A 205 -4.77 24.78 -7.62
C TYR A 205 -5.06 24.99 -9.12
N GLU A 206 -5.96 25.90 -9.48
CA GLU A 206 -6.32 26.20 -10.88
C GLU A 206 -5.17 26.76 -11.72
N GLN A 207 -4.15 27.37 -11.09
CA GLN A 207 -2.92 27.86 -11.73
C GLN A 207 -1.90 26.73 -11.98
N ALA A 208 -2.42 25.61 -12.44
CA ALA A 208 -1.68 24.42 -12.81
C ALA A 208 -0.72 24.71 -13.98
N THR A 209 0.57 24.37 -13.83
CA THR A 209 1.60 24.58 -14.87
C THR A 209 1.87 23.29 -15.64
N ASN A 210 2.37 23.44 -16.87
CA ASN A 210 2.63 22.31 -17.78
C ASN A 210 4.06 21.74 -17.67
N LYS A 211 4.91 22.21 -16.73
CA LYS A 211 6.37 21.97 -16.81
C LYS A 211 6.99 21.21 -15.65
N GLU A 212 8.06 20.51 -16.00
CA GLU A 212 9.08 19.80 -15.22
C GLU A 212 9.86 20.67 -14.22
N GLN A 213 9.34 21.84 -13.84
CA GLN A 213 10.01 22.67 -12.84
C GLN A 213 9.75 22.08 -11.46
N SER A 214 10.79 21.44 -10.91
CA SER A 214 10.90 21.25 -9.47
C SER A 214 10.80 22.63 -8.81
N GLY A 215 9.88 22.80 -7.87
CA GLY A 215 9.61 24.11 -7.30
C GLY A 215 8.60 24.09 -6.16
N LYS A 216 8.78 25.02 -5.21
CA LYS A 216 7.94 25.22 -4.02
C LYS A 216 6.58 25.87 -4.32
N ALA A 217 6.29 26.20 -5.58
CA ALA A 217 5.02 26.82 -5.95
C ALA A 217 3.93 25.73 -6.08
N ASN A 218 2.76 25.99 -5.50
CA ASN A 218 1.57 25.14 -5.54
C ASN A 218 1.07 24.93 -6.97
N GLN A 219 1.72 24.03 -7.71
CA GLN A 219 1.42 23.77 -9.11
C GLN A 219 0.96 22.32 -9.24
N MET A 220 -0.34 22.13 -9.46
CA MET A 220 -0.85 20.86 -9.98
C MET A 220 -0.53 20.77 -11.47
N PRO A 221 -0.33 19.57 -12.04
CA PRO A 221 -0.26 19.41 -13.49
C PRO A 221 -1.60 19.78 -14.13
N LYS A 222 -1.60 20.68 -15.11
CA LYS A 222 -2.81 21.01 -15.89
C LYS A 222 -2.96 19.93 -16.96
N TYR A 223 -4.06 19.17 -16.96
CA TYR A 223 -4.33 18.28 -18.09
C TYR A 223 -5.70 18.45 -18.71
N GLU A 224 -5.69 19.14 -19.85
CA GLU A 224 -6.81 19.64 -20.66
C GLU A 224 -7.75 18.54 -21.18
N LYS A 225 -7.30 17.27 -21.27
CA LYS A 225 -8.12 16.16 -21.77
C LYS A 225 -8.70 15.20 -20.72
N TYR A 226 -8.06 15.05 -19.55
CA TYR A 226 -8.56 14.15 -18.49
C TYR A 226 -9.40 14.90 -17.45
N TYR A 227 -9.05 16.15 -17.13
CA TYR A 227 -9.91 17.01 -16.31
C TYR A 227 -11.20 17.40 -17.03
N GLN A 228 -11.18 17.62 -18.36
CA GLN A 228 -12.41 17.88 -19.12
C GLN A 228 -13.31 16.64 -19.24
N LYS A 229 -12.74 15.43 -19.36
CA LYS A 229 -13.51 14.16 -19.30
C LYS A 229 -14.01 13.82 -17.89
N LEU A 230 -13.31 14.25 -16.83
CA LEU A 230 -13.81 14.21 -15.45
C LEU A 230 -14.94 15.23 -15.21
N ARG A 231 -14.89 16.41 -15.87
CA ARG A 231 -15.92 17.46 -15.79
C ARG A 231 -17.24 17.15 -16.53
N GLN A 232 -17.24 16.26 -17.53
CA GLN A 232 -18.35 16.13 -18.50
C GLN A 232 -19.35 14.98 -18.30
N TYR A 233 -19.32 14.20 -17.22
CA TYR A 233 -20.32 13.15 -17.01
C TYR A 233 -21.32 13.49 -15.90
N ARG A 234 -22.49 13.93 -16.38
CA ARG A 234 -23.82 14.06 -15.76
C ARG A 234 -24.07 13.21 -14.48
N THR A 235 -24.72 13.87 -13.52
CA THR A 235 -25.46 13.39 -12.34
C THR A 235 -26.32 12.12 -12.51
N LEU A 236 -26.39 11.27 -11.48
CA LEU A 236 -27.50 10.33 -11.20
C LEU A 236 -27.79 10.18 -9.68
N PRO A 237 -29.01 9.76 -9.28
CA PRO A 237 -29.59 9.92 -7.95
C PRO A 237 -29.29 8.78 -6.95
N GLN A 238 -29.15 9.18 -5.67
CA GLN A 238 -29.64 8.60 -4.39
C GLN A 238 -29.68 7.08 -4.12
N LYS A 239 -29.25 6.17 -5.00
CA LYS A 239 -29.40 4.70 -4.79
C LYS A 239 -28.21 3.82 -5.22
N ARG A 240 -27.00 4.35 -5.45
CA ARG A 240 -25.88 3.56 -6.01
C ARG A 240 -24.52 3.66 -5.32
N PHE A 241 -24.43 4.22 -4.12
CA PHE A 241 -23.26 4.07 -3.23
C PHE A 241 -23.20 2.69 -2.54
N GLU A 242 -23.88 1.68 -3.08
CA GLU A 242 -23.74 0.30 -2.63
C GLU A 242 -22.34 -0.19 -2.99
N LYS A 243 -21.44 -0.23 -1.99
CA LYS A 243 -20.47 -1.29 -1.70
C LYS A 243 -19.73 -1.99 -2.88
N ARG A 244 -19.65 -1.37 -4.05
CA ARG A 244 -19.00 -1.91 -5.24
C ARG A 244 -17.52 -1.52 -5.22
N ARG A 245 -16.82 -1.98 -4.18
CA ARG A 245 -15.48 -2.53 -4.40
C ARG A 245 -15.63 -3.61 -5.49
N LEU A 246 -14.57 -3.97 -6.20
CA LEU A 246 -14.63 -4.89 -7.35
C LEU A 246 -15.03 -6.36 -7.00
N THR A 247 -15.94 -6.59 -6.04
CA THR A 247 -16.74 -7.80 -5.91
C THR A 247 -17.32 -8.20 -7.25
N VAL A 248 -17.70 -7.25 -8.12
CA VAL A 248 -18.20 -7.55 -9.48
C VAL A 248 -17.19 -8.30 -10.36
N LEU A 249 -15.88 -8.04 -10.22
CA LEU A 249 -14.83 -8.80 -10.92
C LEU A 249 -14.55 -10.14 -10.25
N LYS A 250 -14.50 -10.17 -8.90
CA LYS A 250 -14.33 -11.41 -8.12
C LYS A 250 -15.52 -12.37 -8.28
N GLU A 251 -16.73 -11.84 -8.44
CA GLU A 251 -17.99 -12.55 -8.72
C GLU A 251 -18.22 -12.79 -10.22
N GLU A 252 -17.27 -12.37 -11.07
CA GLU A 252 -17.25 -12.64 -12.51
C GLU A 252 -18.47 -12.10 -13.29
N LYS A 253 -19.16 -11.10 -12.76
CA LYS A 253 -20.41 -10.55 -13.31
C LYS A 253 -20.23 -9.65 -14.54
N ILE A 254 -19.02 -9.50 -15.07
CA ILE A 254 -18.74 -8.67 -16.24
C ILE A 254 -17.89 -9.41 -17.28
N GLY A 255 -18.35 -9.36 -18.54
CA GLY A 255 -17.70 -9.95 -19.69
C GLY A 255 -16.47 -9.19 -20.18
N ILE A 256 -15.70 -9.84 -21.05
CA ILE A 256 -14.37 -9.43 -21.52
C ILE A 256 -14.32 -8.00 -22.08
N GLU A 257 -15.29 -7.58 -22.89
CA GLU A 257 -15.30 -6.24 -23.50
C GLU A 257 -15.36 -5.12 -22.46
N LYS A 258 -16.12 -5.33 -21.37
CA LYS A 258 -16.15 -4.37 -20.27
C LYS A 258 -14.85 -4.40 -19.47
N ARG A 259 -14.24 -5.58 -19.28
CA ARG A 259 -12.94 -5.72 -18.62
C ARG A 259 -11.81 -5.07 -19.42
N LYS A 260 -11.84 -5.14 -20.76
CA LYS A 260 -10.91 -4.43 -21.66
C LYS A 260 -11.00 -2.91 -21.47
N LYS A 261 -12.19 -2.32 -21.48
CA LYS A 261 -12.39 -0.89 -21.22
C LYS A 261 -11.89 -0.46 -19.84
N ILE A 262 -12.12 -1.29 -18.83
CA ILE A 262 -11.61 -1.06 -17.47
C ILE A 262 -10.07 -1.12 -17.47
N ALA A 263 -9.48 -2.14 -18.12
CA ALA A 263 -8.03 -2.29 -18.21
C ALA A 263 -7.35 -1.12 -18.93
N GLU A 264 -7.93 -0.62 -20.03
CA GLU A 264 -7.42 0.57 -20.73
C GLU A 264 -7.46 1.80 -19.83
N GLY A 265 -8.59 2.04 -19.13
CA GLY A 265 -8.71 3.18 -18.24
C GLY A 265 -7.77 3.12 -17.03
N ILE A 266 -7.50 1.92 -16.50
CA ILE A 266 -6.51 1.69 -15.44
C ILE A 266 -5.09 1.97 -15.97
N LEU A 267 -4.75 1.44 -17.15
CA LEU A 267 -3.44 1.64 -17.78
C LEU A 267 -3.19 3.12 -18.04
N ASP A 268 -4.15 3.82 -18.63
CA ASP A 268 -4.08 5.26 -18.88
C ASP A 268 -3.92 6.04 -17.57
N GLY A 269 -4.59 5.60 -16.50
CA GLY A 269 -4.44 6.17 -15.16
C GLY A 269 -3.02 6.03 -14.60
N PHE A 270 -2.42 4.84 -14.67
CA PHE A 270 -1.04 4.63 -14.19
C PHE A 270 -0.01 5.37 -15.03
N VAL A 271 -0.14 5.36 -16.36
CA VAL A 271 0.73 6.14 -17.26
C VAL A 271 0.65 7.64 -16.95
N TYR A 272 -0.56 8.13 -16.63
CA TYR A 272 -0.72 9.51 -16.19
C TYR A 272 -0.02 9.78 -14.86
N LEU A 273 -0.18 8.93 -13.85
CA LEU A 273 0.47 9.09 -12.55
C LEU A 273 2.00 9.15 -12.71
N GLU A 274 2.58 8.23 -13.48
CA GLU A 274 4.02 8.20 -13.77
C GLU A 274 4.47 9.49 -14.47
N LYS A 275 3.72 9.96 -15.48
CA LYS A 275 4.02 11.21 -16.19
C LYS A 275 4.02 12.44 -15.26
N ILE A 276 3.24 12.42 -14.19
CA ILE A 276 3.20 13.50 -13.21
C ILE A 276 4.16 13.28 -12.03
N GLY A 277 5.01 12.25 -12.09
CA GLY A 277 6.02 11.89 -11.09
C GLY A 277 5.44 11.25 -9.83
N ILE A 278 4.35 10.48 -9.97
CA ILE A 278 3.76 9.66 -8.91
C ILE A 278 3.80 8.20 -9.34
N CYS A 279 4.55 7.39 -8.60
CA CYS A 279 4.57 5.94 -8.76
C CYS A 279 3.67 5.30 -7.71
N HIS A 280 2.58 4.66 -8.15
CA HIS A 280 1.64 3.98 -7.24
C HIS A 280 2.10 2.56 -6.93
N TYR A 281 2.30 2.22 -5.66
CA TYR A 281 2.87 0.94 -5.23
C TYR A 281 1.85 -0.04 -4.61
N ASP A 282 0.57 0.32 -4.55
CA ASP A 282 -0.50 -0.61 -4.13
C ASP A 282 -1.49 -0.91 -5.27
N ARG A 283 -0.96 -1.47 -6.38
CA ARG A 283 -1.71 -1.70 -7.64
C ARG A 283 -2.54 -2.99 -7.57
N LYS A 284 -3.70 -2.93 -6.90
CA LYS A 284 -4.63 -4.05 -6.72
C LYS A 284 -6.07 -3.68 -7.06
N LEU A 285 -6.91 -4.70 -7.25
CA LEU A 285 -8.32 -4.50 -7.62
C LEU A 285 -9.09 -3.73 -6.55
N GLU A 286 -8.77 -3.90 -5.27
CA GLU A 286 -9.39 -3.20 -4.14
C GLU A 286 -9.18 -1.67 -4.21
N ASN A 287 -8.11 -1.24 -4.88
CA ASN A 287 -7.73 0.16 -5.05
C ASN A 287 -8.19 0.74 -6.39
N ILE A 288 -9.10 0.05 -7.09
CA ILE A 288 -9.78 0.56 -8.28
C ILE A 288 -11.28 0.66 -8.01
N LEU A 289 -11.83 1.87 -8.07
CA LEU A 289 -13.27 2.11 -8.01
C LEU A 289 -13.85 2.21 -9.42
N LEU A 290 -15.08 1.69 -9.61
CA LEU A 290 -15.83 1.90 -10.85
C LEU A 290 -16.93 2.92 -10.61
N ILE A 291 -16.84 4.05 -11.31
CA ILE A 291 -17.85 5.10 -11.29
C ILE A 291 -18.43 5.20 -12.69
N ASP A 292 -19.71 4.85 -12.86
CA ASP A 292 -20.38 4.83 -14.16
C ASP A 292 -19.61 4.04 -15.23
N GLY A 293 -18.94 2.97 -14.80
CA GLY A 293 -18.13 2.11 -15.68
C GLY A 293 -16.73 2.65 -15.98
N ILE A 294 -16.35 3.81 -15.43
CA ILE A 294 -15.02 4.40 -15.55
C ILE A 294 -14.17 3.98 -14.34
N PRO A 295 -12.99 3.38 -14.53
CA PRO A 295 -12.08 3.06 -13.44
C PRO A 295 -11.43 4.32 -12.86
N LYS A 296 -11.32 4.38 -11.54
CA LYS A 296 -10.57 5.39 -10.78
C LYS A 296 -9.60 4.69 -9.84
N ILE A 297 -8.34 5.11 -9.90
CA ILE A 297 -7.30 4.69 -8.97
C ILE A 297 -7.52 5.45 -7.65
N ILE A 298 -7.54 4.71 -6.56
CA ILE A 298 -7.66 5.25 -5.20
C ILE A 298 -6.52 4.72 -4.32
N ASP A 299 -6.45 5.26 -3.11
CA ASP A 299 -5.52 4.86 -2.06
C ASP A 299 -4.04 5.12 -2.34
N PHE A 300 -3.69 6.42 -2.35
CA PHE A 300 -2.33 6.92 -2.47
C PHE A 300 -1.51 6.79 -1.16
N GLY A 301 -1.85 5.81 -0.32
CA GLY A 301 -1.13 5.57 0.93
C GLY A 301 0.29 5.04 0.74
N LEU A 302 0.51 4.30 -0.36
CA LEU A 302 1.79 3.70 -0.75
C LEU A 302 2.18 4.20 -2.14
N ILE A 303 2.82 5.36 -2.18
CA ILE A 303 3.29 5.99 -3.41
C ILE A 303 4.72 6.51 -3.24
N ASP A 304 5.44 6.59 -4.34
CA ASP A 304 6.68 7.35 -4.46
C ASP A 304 6.42 8.63 -5.27
N GLU A 305 6.85 9.77 -4.72
CA GLU A 305 6.62 11.11 -5.27
C GLU A 305 7.96 11.77 -5.61
N GLU A 306 8.27 11.83 -6.90
CA GLU A 306 9.60 12.21 -7.38
C GLU A 306 9.78 13.74 -7.49
N THR A 307 8.70 14.51 -7.55
CA THR A 307 8.73 15.92 -8.00
C THR A 307 8.92 16.96 -6.89
N GLY A 308 8.59 16.63 -5.65
CA GLY A 308 8.69 17.56 -4.51
C GLY A 308 7.58 18.59 -4.43
N ARG A 309 6.51 18.46 -5.22
CA ARG A 309 5.40 19.44 -5.27
C ARG A 309 4.62 19.47 -3.97
N SER A 310 4.48 20.65 -3.37
CA SER A 310 3.66 20.87 -2.16
C SER A 310 2.20 20.52 -2.38
N GLY A 311 1.64 20.86 -3.56
CA GLY A 311 0.24 20.60 -3.88
C GLY A 311 -0.16 19.13 -3.80
N TYR A 312 0.75 18.18 -4.06
CA TYR A 312 0.43 16.75 -3.91
C TYR A 312 0.18 16.38 -2.45
N ARG A 313 0.93 16.99 -1.52
CA ARG A 313 0.74 16.78 -0.08
C ARG A 313 -0.50 17.48 0.44
N GLU A 314 -0.77 18.68 -0.05
CA GLU A 314 -1.92 19.47 0.35
C GLU A 314 -3.26 18.88 -0.14
N MET A 315 -3.27 18.33 -1.35
CA MET A 315 -4.40 17.59 -1.92
C MET A 315 -4.45 16.13 -1.49
N GLY A 316 -3.42 15.65 -0.79
CA GLY A 316 -3.38 14.30 -0.23
C GLY A 316 -3.12 13.16 -1.22
N TYR A 317 -2.55 13.48 -2.38
CA TYR A 317 -1.97 12.51 -3.31
C TYR A 317 -0.63 11.95 -2.83
N ALA A 318 0.06 12.67 -1.94
CA ALA A 318 1.33 12.25 -1.38
C ALA A 318 1.38 12.55 0.13
N ARG A 319 2.11 11.72 0.88
CA ARG A 319 2.39 11.98 2.30
C ARG A 319 3.69 12.77 2.45
N LYS A 320 3.87 13.45 3.60
CA LYS A 320 5.08 14.20 3.92
C LYS A 320 6.17 13.25 4.44
N GLY A 321 7.42 13.54 4.08
CA GLY A 321 8.61 12.84 4.55
C GLY A 321 9.26 11.98 3.48
N SER A 322 10.56 11.73 3.65
CA SER A 322 11.39 11.01 2.68
C SER A 322 10.96 9.57 2.44
N LYS A 323 10.23 8.97 3.39
CA LYS A 323 9.62 7.63 3.24
C LYS A 323 8.76 7.49 1.99
N PHE A 324 8.08 8.55 1.57
CA PHE A 324 7.15 8.55 0.44
C PHE A 324 7.76 9.16 -0.83
N ARG A 325 9.09 9.31 -0.83
CA ARG A 325 9.92 9.81 -1.92
C ARG A 325 11.03 8.81 -2.30
N ASN A 326 10.93 7.61 -1.74
CA ASN A 326 11.84 6.52 -1.99
C ASN A 326 11.06 5.21 -1.84
N ASN A 327 10.87 4.50 -2.95
CA ASN A 327 10.13 3.24 -2.98
C ASN A 327 10.63 2.19 -1.99
N VAL A 328 11.95 2.11 -1.73
CA VAL A 328 12.55 1.14 -0.79
C VAL A 328 12.17 1.46 0.67
N ALA A 329 11.90 2.73 0.98
CA ALA A 329 11.55 3.17 2.32
C ALA A 329 10.08 2.91 2.69
N LEU A 330 9.20 2.65 1.70
CA LEU A 330 7.76 2.44 1.94
C LEU A 330 7.49 1.37 3.01
N SER A 331 8.29 0.30 2.99
CA SER A 331 8.24 -0.79 3.97
C SER A 331 6.82 -1.35 4.14
N ALA A 332 6.07 -1.44 3.04
CA ALA A 332 4.69 -1.93 3.01
C ALA A 332 4.34 -2.49 1.63
N ALA A 333 3.53 -3.55 1.64
CA ALA A 333 3.31 -4.40 0.48
C ALA A 333 1.95 -5.10 0.57
N THR A 334 1.35 -5.43 -0.58
CA THR A 334 0.18 -6.31 -0.64
C THR A 334 0.59 -7.69 -1.17
N PRO A 335 0.29 -8.80 -0.47
CA PRO A 335 0.61 -10.14 -0.98
C PRO A 335 0.02 -10.36 -2.38
N GLY A 336 0.88 -10.78 -3.31
CA GLY A 336 0.54 -11.07 -4.70
C GLY A 336 0.41 -9.85 -5.61
N PHE A 337 0.60 -8.64 -5.08
CA PHE A 337 0.51 -7.38 -5.84
C PHE A 337 1.70 -6.44 -5.60
N ALA A 338 2.64 -6.82 -4.73
CA ALA A 338 3.78 -5.99 -4.36
C ALA A 338 4.98 -6.14 -5.32
N ASP A 339 5.66 -5.03 -5.55
CA ASP A 339 6.99 -4.99 -6.13
C ASP A 339 8.05 -5.26 -5.05
N GLN A 340 9.09 -6.03 -5.41
CA GLN A 340 10.20 -6.34 -4.51
C GLN A 340 10.90 -5.08 -3.97
N GLY A 341 10.95 -4.02 -4.78
CA GLY A 341 11.52 -2.73 -4.40
C GLY A 341 10.73 -1.94 -3.36
N GLN A 342 9.56 -2.41 -2.92
CA GLN A 342 8.77 -1.73 -1.88
C GLN A 342 9.22 -2.06 -0.45
N PHE A 343 9.89 -3.19 -0.30
CA PHE A 343 10.16 -3.79 1.01
C PHE A 343 11.52 -4.46 1.11
N THR A 344 12.33 -4.39 0.05
CA THR A 344 13.73 -4.80 0.05
C THR A 344 14.55 -3.77 -0.72
N PHE A 345 15.88 -3.77 -0.52
CA PHE A 345 16.80 -3.03 -1.41
C PHE A 345 16.87 -3.63 -2.83
N GLY A 346 16.23 -4.79 -3.03
CA GLY A 346 16.17 -5.47 -4.31
C GLY A 346 15.05 -5.00 -5.22
N ASN A 347 15.26 -5.09 -6.53
CA ASN A 347 14.28 -4.70 -7.54
C ASN A 347 14.34 -5.63 -8.78
N GLY A 348 14.82 -6.86 -8.60
CA GLY A 348 14.91 -7.81 -9.72
C GLY A 348 13.59 -8.52 -10.05
N TYR A 349 12.53 -8.29 -9.27
CA TYR A 349 11.19 -8.80 -9.58
C TYR A 349 10.07 -7.77 -9.39
N ARG A 350 9.57 -7.24 -10.51
CA ARG A 350 8.42 -6.32 -10.55
C ARG A 350 7.12 -7.06 -10.87
N ILE A 351 6.06 -6.73 -10.14
CA ILE A 351 4.75 -7.38 -10.27
C ILE A 351 3.71 -6.41 -10.84
N ILE A 352 3.00 -6.83 -11.87
CA ILE A 352 1.83 -6.12 -12.42
C ILE A 352 0.64 -7.08 -12.51
N ASN A 353 0.37 -7.80 -11.42
CA ASN A 353 -0.57 -8.91 -11.43
C ASN A 353 -2.03 -8.48 -11.65
N LEU A 354 -2.37 -7.22 -11.35
CA LEU A 354 -3.69 -6.63 -11.56
C LEU A 354 -4.33 -7.01 -12.91
N PHE A 355 -3.55 -6.99 -13.99
CA PHE A 355 -4.07 -7.28 -15.33
C PHE A 355 -4.40 -8.76 -15.54
N TYR A 356 -3.69 -9.70 -14.89
CA TYR A 356 -4.10 -11.11 -14.91
C TYR A 356 -5.49 -11.28 -14.30
N PHE A 357 -5.78 -10.59 -13.20
CA PHE A 357 -7.11 -10.60 -12.58
C PHE A 357 -8.21 -9.88 -13.38
N LEU A 358 -7.84 -9.12 -14.41
CA LEU A 358 -8.80 -8.56 -15.37
C LEU A 358 -9.09 -9.52 -16.52
N PHE A 359 -8.16 -10.40 -16.88
CA PHE A 359 -8.25 -11.23 -18.08
C PHE A 359 -8.47 -12.72 -17.81
N CYS A 360 -8.18 -13.15 -16.59
CA CYS A 360 -8.54 -14.46 -16.09
C CYS A 360 -9.71 -14.33 -15.11
N ASP A 361 -10.40 -15.43 -14.87
CA ASP A 361 -11.28 -15.54 -13.72
C ASP A 361 -10.47 -15.50 -12.40
N TRP A 362 -11.14 -15.33 -11.26
CA TRP A 362 -10.43 -15.10 -9.99
C TRP A 362 -9.53 -16.29 -9.62
N LYS A 363 -10.06 -17.52 -9.71
CA LYS A 363 -9.33 -18.73 -9.32
C LYS A 363 -8.19 -19.03 -10.30
N SER A 364 -8.48 -18.92 -11.59
CA SER A 364 -7.52 -19.08 -12.67
C SER A 364 -6.33 -18.12 -12.55
N SER A 365 -6.57 -16.87 -12.14
CA SER A 365 -5.48 -15.90 -11.89
C SER A 365 -4.49 -16.43 -10.85
N TRP A 366 -4.99 -16.90 -9.70
CA TRP A 366 -4.16 -17.46 -8.64
C TRP A 366 -3.46 -18.75 -9.07
N THR A 367 -4.16 -19.65 -9.75
CA THR A 367 -3.57 -20.89 -10.27
C THR A 367 -2.45 -20.60 -11.25
N LEU A 368 -2.68 -19.76 -12.27
CA LEU A 368 -1.70 -19.47 -13.32
C LEU A 368 -0.46 -18.74 -12.76
N LEU A 369 -0.64 -17.91 -11.72
CA LEU A 369 0.46 -17.20 -11.07
C LEU A 369 1.26 -18.08 -10.12
N TYR A 370 0.61 -18.90 -9.30
CA TYR A 370 1.25 -19.46 -8.11
C TYR A 370 1.17 -20.98 -7.97
N LYS A 371 0.37 -21.69 -8.79
CA LYS A 371 0.40 -23.15 -8.81
C LYS A 371 1.56 -23.64 -9.70
N PRO A 372 2.50 -24.44 -9.18
CA PRO A 372 3.40 -25.21 -10.03
C PRO A 372 2.61 -26.04 -11.04
N ILE A 373 3.09 -26.08 -12.28
CA ILE A 373 2.49 -26.90 -13.33
C ILE A 373 3.54 -27.77 -14.00
N ASP A 374 3.13 -28.97 -14.39
CA ASP A 374 3.96 -29.84 -15.22
C ASP A 374 3.81 -29.52 -16.73
N GLU A 375 4.57 -30.24 -17.56
CA GLU A 375 4.55 -30.04 -19.02
C GLU A 375 3.23 -30.47 -19.68
N LYS A 376 2.50 -31.42 -19.08
CA LYS A 376 1.20 -31.87 -19.58
C LYS A 376 0.15 -30.80 -19.30
N GLU A 377 0.06 -30.32 -18.06
CA GLU A 377 -0.82 -29.22 -17.65
C GLU A 377 -0.50 -27.94 -18.45
N ARG A 378 0.78 -27.63 -18.68
CA ARG A 378 1.18 -26.49 -19.51
C ARG A 378 0.57 -26.55 -20.91
N LYS A 379 0.67 -27.70 -21.59
CA LYS A 379 0.08 -27.90 -22.93
C LYS A 379 -1.45 -27.78 -22.93
N GLU A 380 -2.11 -28.19 -21.85
CA GLU A 380 -3.55 -28.03 -21.70
C GLU A 380 -3.93 -26.56 -21.51
N ILE A 381 -3.21 -25.84 -20.66
CA ILE A 381 -3.41 -24.40 -20.43
C ILE A 381 -3.10 -23.60 -21.71
N ASP A 382 -2.05 -23.94 -22.46
CA ASP A 382 -1.70 -23.27 -23.71
C ASP A 382 -2.83 -23.33 -24.73
N LYS A 383 -3.54 -24.47 -24.83
CA LYS A 383 -4.74 -24.58 -25.70
C LYS A 383 -5.84 -23.62 -25.25
N ILE A 384 -6.09 -23.51 -23.94
CA ILE A 384 -7.10 -22.59 -23.40
C ILE A 384 -6.72 -21.13 -23.70
N VAL A 385 -5.45 -20.77 -23.46
CA VAL A 385 -4.92 -19.42 -23.69
C VAL A 385 -4.96 -19.06 -25.19
N GLN A 386 -4.62 -20.00 -26.07
CA GLN A 386 -4.75 -19.84 -27.52
C GLN A 386 -6.21 -19.63 -27.94
N ASN A 387 -7.14 -20.42 -27.40
CA ASN A 387 -8.57 -20.26 -27.68
C ASN A 387 -9.12 -18.89 -27.22
N CYS A 388 -8.53 -18.29 -26.19
CA CYS A 388 -8.87 -16.94 -25.72
C CYS A 388 -8.14 -15.82 -26.49
N ASN A 389 -7.35 -16.15 -27.50
CA ASN A 389 -6.46 -15.23 -28.23
C ASN A 389 -5.53 -14.42 -27.31
N ALA A 390 -4.99 -15.07 -26.27
CA ALA A 390 -4.20 -14.44 -25.23
C ALA A 390 -2.77 -14.97 -25.17
N THR A 391 -2.19 -15.38 -26.30
CA THR A 391 -0.84 -15.96 -26.36
C THR A 391 0.25 -15.00 -25.88
N SER A 392 -0.02 -13.68 -25.87
CA SER A 392 0.90 -12.68 -25.32
C SER A 392 0.72 -12.42 -23.82
N ILE A 393 -0.07 -13.22 -23.09
CA ILE A 393 -0.32 -13.02 -21.64
C ILE A 393 0.96 -12.98 -20.80
N HIS A 394 2.01 -13.68 -21.20
CA HIS A 394 3.33 -13.61 -20.53
C HIS A 394 3.99 -12.23 -20.65
N LYS A 395 3.64 -11.44 -21.67
CA LYS A 395 4.22 -10.11 -21.96
C LYS A 395 3.59 -8.97 -21.15
N ILE A 396 2.60 -9.22 -20.29
CA ILE A 396 2.06 -8.20 -19.37
C ILE A 396 3.17 -7.53 -18.57
N LYS A 397 4.19 -8.30 -18.18
CA LYS A 397 5.33 -7.84 -17.39
C LYS A 397 6.31 -6.96 -18.19
N GLU A 398 6.24 -6.96 -19.52
CA GLU A 398 7.11 -6.18 -20.42
C GLU A 398 6.53 -4.79 -20.77
N PHE A 399 5.56 -4.28 -20.01
CA PHE A 399 4.87 -3.01 -20.31
C PHE A 399 4.15 -2.97 -21.68
N LYS A 400 3.81 -4.15 -22.22
CA LYS A 400 3.06 -4.31 -23.48
C LYS A 400 1.58 -4.60 -23.22
N GLN A 401 1.00 -4.09 -22.12
CA GLN A 401 -0.37 -4.41 -21.72
C GLN A 401 -1.38 -4.00 -22.79
N ARG A 402 -1.17 -2.87 -23.48
CA ARG A 402 -2.11 -2.38 -24.51
C ARG A 402 -2.28 -3.35 -25.69
N ALA A 403 -1.23 -4.07 -26.08
CA ALA A 403 -1.33 -5.07 -27.15
C ALA A 403 -2.20 -6.25 -26.68
N LEU A 404 -1.90 -6.80 -25.50
CA LEU A 404 -2.68 -7.88 -24.91
C LEU A 404 -4.16 -7.51 -24.72
N ILE A 405 -4.42 -6.31 -24.19
CA ILE A 405 -5.79 -5.83 -23.95
C ILE A 405 -6.61 -5.89 -25.25
N ARG A 406 -5.99 -5.58 -26.39
CA ARG A 406 -6.69 -5.56 -27.68
C ARG A 406 -6.93 -6.95 -28.25
N GLU A 407 -5.94 -7.85 -28.17
CA GLU A 407 -6.03 -9.19 -28.76
C GLU A 407 -6.99 -10.13 -28.02
N ILE A 408 -7.06 -10.07 -26.69
CA ILE A 408 -7.82 -11.04 -25.91
C ILE A 408 -9.31 -10.99 -26.25
N THR A 409 -9.90 -12.15 -26.52
CA THR A 409 -11.29 -12.30 -26.99
C THR A 409 -12.23 -12.88 -25.94
N SER A 410 -11.72 -13.56 -24.92
CA SER A 410 -12.52 -14.14 -23.84
C SER A 410 -11.78 -14.15 -22.50
N ILE A 411 -12.52 -14.33 -21.41
CA ILE A 411 -11.93 -14.52 -20.09
C ILE A 411 -11.26 -15.90 -20.06
N ILE A 412 -10.03 -15.95 -19.57
CA ILE A 412 -9.28 -17.20 -19.42
C ILE A 412 -9.75 -17.91 -18.16
N SER A 413 -10.27 -19.12 -18.35
CA SER A 413 -10.79 -19.96 -17.28
C SER A 413 -10.21 -21.36 -17.37
N ILE A 414 -9.55 -21.80 -16.30
CA ILE A 414 -8.92 -23.12 -16.18
C ILE A 414 -9.90 -24.06 -15.46
N PRO A 415 -10.42 -25.12 -16.12
CA PRO A 415 -11.47 -25.98 -15.57
C PRO A 415 -11.12 -26.65 -14.23
N SER A 416 -9.84 -26.96 -14.03
CA SER A 416 -9.32 -27.64 -12.84
C SER A 416 -8.39 -26.72 -12.03
N SER A 417 -8.77 -25.45 -11.85
CA SER A 417 -8.03 -24.54 -10.98
C SER A 417 -7.98 -25.12 -9.55
N SER A 418 -6.90 -25.80 -9.19
CA SER A 418 -6.76 -26.36 -7.85
C SER A 418 -6.70 -25.21 -6.85
N SER A 419 -7.58 -25.22 -5.85
CA SER A 419 -7.56 -24.23 -4.77
C SER A 419 -6.46 -24.59 -3.77
N ASN A 420 -5.20 -24.51 -4.22
CA ASN A 420 -4.03 -24.62 -3.33
C ASN A 420 -3.93 -23.41 -2.39
N PHE A 421 -4.62 -22.33 -2.75
CA PHE A 421 -4.70 -21.09 -1.99
C PHE A 421 -6.06 -20.99 -1.30
N CYS A 422 -6.06 -20.58 -0.03
CA CYS A 422 -7.27 -20.17 0.66
C CYS A 422 -7.71 -18.78 0.15
N LEU A 423 -8.40 -18.75 -0.98
CA LEU A 423 -8.80 -17.51 -1.66
C LEU A 423 -9.95 -16.77 -0.96
N ASP A 424 -10.59 -17.42 0.01
CA ASP A 424 -11.68 -16.86 0.80
C ASP A 424 -11.16 -16.03 1.99
N ASP A 425 -9.85 -16.04 2.26
CA ASP A 425 -9.26 -15.20 3.31
C ASP A 425 -9.34 -13.71 2.96
N ALA A 426 -10.12 -12.97 3.75
CA ALA A 426 -10.34 -11.53 3.60
C ALA A 426 -9.05 -10.67 3.74
N ASN A 427 -7.95 -11.25 4.21
CA ASN A 427 -6.67 -10.58 4.46
C ASN A 427 -5.60 -10.86 3.39
N LEU A 428 -5.79 -11.84 2.49
CA LEU A 428 -4.81 -12.20 1.46
C LEU A 428 -4.40 -11.03 0.55
N THR A 429 -5.28 -10.05 0.36
CA THR A 429 -5.07 -8.88 -0.52
C THR A 429 -4.98 -7.56 0.26
N LYS A 430 -4.84 -7.63 1.58
CA LYS A 430 -4.62 -6.44 2.42
C LYS A 430 -3.16 -6.01 2.37
N SER A 431 -2.95 -4.71 2.37
CA SER A 431 -1.60 -4.14 2.46
C SER A 431 -1.10 -4.31 3.87
N VAL A 432 0.14 -4.77 4.01
CA VAL A 432 0.79 -5.06 5.29
C VAL A 432 2.08 -4.27 5.37
N GLN A 433 2.38 -3.76 6.57
CA GLN A 433 3.64 -3.09 6.81
C GLN A 433 4.73 -4.16 6.95
N VAL A 434 5.77 -4.14 6.12
CA VAL A 434 6.83 -5.15 6.14
C VAL A 434 7.81 -4.94 7.30
N SER A 435 7.95 -3.71 7.80
CA SER A 435 8.76 -3.46 9.00
C SER A 435 8.25 -4.25 10.23
N SER A 436 6.96 -4.60 10.29
CA SER A 436 6.46 -5.45 11.37
C SER A 436 6.87 -6.91 11.24
N LEU A 437 7.20 -7.38 10.03
CA LEU A 437 7.87 -8.67 9.84
C LEU A 437 9.25 -8.65 10.47
N LYS A 438 9.99 -7.55 10.31
CA LYS A 438 11.27 -7.33 10.99
C LYS A 438 11.15 -7.37 12.51
N GLU A 439 10.14 -6.71 13.05
CA GLU A 439 9.92 -6.62 14.50
C GLU A 439 9.50 -7.97 15.09
N ASN A 440 8.57 -8.67 14.44
CA ASN A 440 8.15 -10.00 14.87
C ASN A 440 9.22 -11.06 14.60
N SER A 441 10.03 -10.91 13.55
CA SER A 441 11.22 -11.73 13.34
C SER A 441 12.30 -11.44 14.37
N THR A 442 12.44 -10.23 14.91
CA THR A 442 13.40 -9.99 16.02
C THR A 442 12.96 -10.59 17.37
N LYS A 443 11.65 -10.87 17.56
CA LYS A 443 11.17 -11.71 18.68
C LYS A 443 11.54 -13.20 18.51
N CYS A 444 11.93 -13.58 17.30
CA CYS A 444 12.56 -14.84 16.97
C CYS A 444 14.08 -14.61 17.18
N VAL A 445 14.66 -15.10 18.26
CA VAL A 445 15.96 -14.58 18.72
C VAL A 445 17.05 -14.82 17.65
N ASN A 446 17.76 -13.73 17.34
CA ASN A 446 18.80 -13.49 16.33
C ASN A 446 18.34 -13.23 14.89
N GLN A 447 19.06 -12.32 14.20
CA GLN A 447 18.95 -12.04 12.74
C GLN A 447 19.15 -13.31 11.88
N ASP A 448 19.70 -14.35 12.48
CA ASP A 448 19.91 -15.68 11.91
C ASP A 448 18.78 -16.69 12.25
N LEU A 449 17.74 -16.27 12.99
CA LEU A 449 16.61 -17.11 13.48
C LEU A 449 17.04 -18.29 14.37
N GLU A 450 18.24 -18.22 14.95
CA GLU A 450 18.87 -19.32 15.68
C GLU A 450 18.26 -19.63 17.06
N ASN A 451 17.28 -18.86 17.55
CA ASN A 451 16.69 -19.05 18.87
C ASN A 451 15.18 -18.68 18.88
N LEU A 452 14.37 -19.37 18.06
CA LEU A 452 12.93 -19.12 17.98
C LEU A 452 12.23 -19.35 19.33
N THR A 453 11.42 -18.39 19.80
CA THR A 453 10.63 -18.55 21.04
C THR A 453 9.42 -19.48 20.81
N LYS A 454 8.93 -20.13 21.87
CA LYS A 454 7.80 -21.08 21.81
C LYS A 454 6.54 -20.48 21.16
N ASN A 455 6.33 -19.17 21.27
CA ASN A 455 5.20 -18.46 20.67
C ASN A 455 5.29 -18.35 19.13
N VAL A 456 6.49 -18.41 18.54
CA VAL A 456 6.72 -18.37 17.08
C VAL A 456 6.42 -19.72 16.44
N LEU A 457 6.64 -20.80 17.20
CA LEU A 457 6.31 -22.18 16.81
C LEU A 457 4.83 -22.53 17.05
N ASP A 458 4.07 -21.66 17.72
CA ASP A 458 2.65 -21.88 17.93
C ASP A 458 1.88 -21.58 16.63
N GLN A 459 1.60 -22.66 15.89
CA GLN A 459 0.81 -22.64 14.64
C GLN A 459 -0.55 -21.93 14.79
N LYS A 460 -1.08 -21.80 16.01
CA LYS A 460 -2.35 -21.12 16.28
C LYS A 460 -2.29 -19.59 16.19
N SER A 461 -1.09 -18.99 16.07
CA SER A 461 -0.90 -17.54 16.24
C SER A 461 -0.47 -16.76 14.97
N SER A 462 0.21 -17.40 14.01
CA SER A 462 0.72 -16.70 12.80
C SER A 462 0.82 -17.57 11.55
N ASN A 463 0.80 -18.91 11.70
CA ASN A 463 0.95 -19.88 10.61
C ASN A 463 2.22 -19.67 9.75
N LEU A 464 3.22 -18.94 10.27
CA LEU A 464 4.46 -18.63 9.57
C LEU A 464 5.60 -19.62 9.79
N CYS A 465 5.41 -20.67 10.59
CA CYS A 465 6.48 -21.62 10.88
C CYS A 465 7.12 -22.18 9.59
N VAL A 466 6.29 -22.52 8.59
CA VAL A 466 6.78 -23.01 7.29
C VAL A 466 7.61 -21.96 6.53
N PRO A 467 7.12 -20.75 6.18
CA PRO A 467 7.94 -19.78 5.45
C PRO A 467 9.13 -19.25 6.24
N ILE A 468 9.05 -19.18 7.58
CA ILE A 468 10.21 -18.85 8.44
C ILE A 468 11.26 -19.94 8.31
N SER A 469 10.90 -21.22 8.51
CA SER A 469 11.84 -22.33 8.39
C SER A 469 12.47 -22.41 7.00
N VAL A 470 11.68 -22.19 5.95
CA VAL A 470 12.19 -22.15 4.56
C VAL A 470 13.10 -20.94 4.33
N ALA A 471 12.78 -19.75 4.88
CA ALA A 471 13.67 -18.59 4.80
C ALA A 471 15.00 -18.84 5.51
N THR A 472 14.97 -19.44 6.71
CA THR A 472 16.18 -19.84 7.46
C THR A 472 17.03 -20.81 6.65
N LEU A 473 16.40 -21.85 6.09
CA LEU A 473 17.07 -22.86 5.27
C LEU A 473 17.75 -22.22 4.05
N LEU A 474 17.02 -21.37 3.31
CA LEU A 474 17.57 -20.68 2.15
C LEU A 474 18.74 -19.77 2.52
N ARG A 475 18.63 -19.04 3.63
CA ARG A 475 19.71 -18.16 4.11
C ARG A 475 20.94 -18.96 4.51
N PHE A 476 20.75 -20.09 5.20
CA PHE A 476 21.83 -21.01 5.53
C PHE A 476 22.51 -21.55 4.26
N ALA A 477 21.75 -21.99 3.27
CA ALA A 477 22.26 -22.49 2.00
C ALA A 477 23.02 -21.40 1.20
N ILE A 478 22.50 -20.17 1.17
CA ILE A 478 23.17 -19.03 0.53
C ILE A 478 24.56 -18.79 1.15
N LYS A 479 24.64 -18.81 2.49
CA LYS A 479 25.87 -18.57 3.25
C LYS A 479 26.89 -19.70 3.10
N ASN A 480 26.44 -20.96 3.18
CA ASN A 480 27.34 -22.10 3.34
C ASN A 480 27.52 -22.93 2.06
N ASP A 481 26.47 -23.12 1.27
CA ASP A 481 26.48 -24.07 0.14
C ASP A 481 26.66 -23.38 -1.21
N LEU A 482 26.17 -22.14 -1.35
CA LEU A 482 26.27 -21.39 -2.61
C LEU A 482 27.56 -20.59 -2.74
N GLY A 483 28.42 -20.57 -1.70
CA GLY A 483 29.67 -19.82 -1.68
C GLY A 483 29.49 -18.32 -1.89
N TYR A 484 28.31 -17.79 -1.52
CA TYR A 484 27.95 -16.40 -1.70
C TYR A 484 28.14 -15.63 -0.40
N VAL A 485 28.91 -14.55 -0.46
CA VAL A 485 29.06 -13.61 0.66
C VAL A 485 28.11 -12.44 0.41
N ASP A 486 27.05 -12.35 1.22
CA ASP A 486 26.09 -11.25 1.14
C ASP A 486 26.68 -9.96 1.73
N LYS A 487 27.62 -9.36 0.99
CA LYS A 487 28.33 -8.15 1.40
C LYS A 487 27.42 -6.93 1.54
N ARG A 488 26.15 -6.99 1.13
CA ARG A 488 25.23 -5.85 1.15
C ARG A 488 23.91 -6.14 1.88
N ASP A 489 23.77 -7.31 2.50
CA ASP A 489 22.57 -7.75 3.24
C ASP A 489 21.29 -7.75 2.39
N TYR A 490 21.42 -7.98 1.06
CA TYR A 490 20.26 -8.06 0.16
C TYR A 490 19.42 -9.31 0.43
N TYR A 491 20.05 -10.37 0.95
CA TYR A 491 19.48 -11.69 1.24
C TYR A 491 19.34 -11.92 2.75
N SER A 492 19.04 -10.85 3.50
CA SER A 492 18.64 -10.95 4.90
C SER A 492 17.45 -11.91 5.08
N ALA A 493 17.30 -12.48 6.29
CA ALA A 493 16.17 -13.35 6.60
C ALA A 493 14.82 -12.64 6.36
N GLU A 494 14.77 -11.33 6.64
CA GLU A 494 13.61 -10.46 6.39
C GLU A 494 13.30 -10.35 4.89
N SER A 495 14.31 -10.09 4.05
CA SER A 495 14.16 -9.99 2.59
C SER A 495 13.65 -11.29 2.00
N ILE A 496 14.21 -12.43 2.41
CA ILE A 496 13.81 -13.75 1.94
C ILE A 496 12.39 -14.09 2.40
N LEU A 497 12.09 -13.93 3.69
CA LEU A 497 10.76 -14.21 4.25
C LEU A 497 9.67 -13.36 3.60
N SER A 498 9.92 -12.06 3.44
CA SER A 498 8.99 -11.13 2.79
C SER A 498 8.79 -11.51 1.32
N THR A 499 9.85 -11.86 0.60
CA THR A 499 9.74 -12.33 -0.79
C THR A 499 8.95 -13.63 -0.90
N LEU A 500 9.16 -14.58 0.01
CA LEU A 500 8.40 -15.84 0.06
C LEU A 500 6.90 -15.59 0.24
N THR A 501 6.56 -14.76 1.21
CA THR A 501 5.18 -14.56 1.68
C THR A 501 4.38 -13.50 0.92
N LEU A 502 5.06 -12.60 0.19
CA LEU A 502 4.41 -11.53 -0.59
C LEU A 502 4.45 -11.78 -2.10
N ILE A 503 5.43 -12.55 -2.60
CA ILE A 503 5.65 -12.74 -4.03
C ILE A 503 5.59 -14.22 -4.45
N VAL A 504 6.41 -15.08 -3.85
CA VAL A 504 6.59 -16.46 -4.35
C VAL A 504 5.34 -17.30 -4.11
N TYR A 505 4.83 -17.25 -2.88
CA TYR A 505 3.63 -17.96 -2.45
C TYR A 505 2.82 -17.03 -1.54
N PRO A 506 2.08 -16.08 -2.14
CA PRO A 506 1.44 -15.02 -1.37
C PRO A 506 0.42 -15.57 -0.41
N ARG A 507 0.37 -14.97 0.78
CA ARG A 507 -0.54 -15.39 1.82
C ARG A 507 -1.04 -14.21 2.64
N SER A 508 -2.14 -14.44 3.35
CA SER A 508 -2.56 -13.57 4.44
C SER A 508 -1.44 -13.45 5.47
N MET A 509 -1.14 -12.22 5.83
CA MET A 509 -0.18 -11.86 6.87
C MET A 509 -0.92 -11.38 8.13
N ALA A 510 -2.16 -11.88 8.31
CA ALA A 510 -2.95 -11.71 9.53
C ALA A 510 -2.10 -12.03 10.77
N GLY A 511 -2.18 -11.17 11.79
CA GLY A 511 -1.38 -11.31 13.02
C GLY A 511 0.05 -10.77 12.94
N LEU A 512 0.52 -10.30 11.78
CA LEU A 512 1.82 -9.65 11.62
C LEU A 512 1.70 -8.15 11.34
N ASN A 513 0.50 -7.66 11.07
CA ASN A 513 0.24 -6.24 10.84
C ASN A 513 0.54 -5.41 12.08
N LEU A 514 1.06 -4.17 11.93
CA LEU A 514 1.15 -3.23 13.06
C LEU A 514 -0.21 -2.77 13.58
N ASN A 515 -1.28 -2.98 12.81
CA ASN A 515 -2.64 -2.62 13.17
C ASN A 515 -3.60 -3.77 12.77
N PRO A 516 -3.50 -4.96 13.37
CA PRO A 516 -4.37 -6.06 13.00
C PRO A 516 -5.80 -5.80 13.49
N LYS A 517 -6.80 -6.20 12.71
CA LYS A 517 -8.18 -6.23 13.22
C LYS A 517 -8.33 -7.38 14.22
N LYS A 518 -9.19 -7.23 15.23
CA LYS A 518 -9.55 -8.33 16.15
C LYS A 518 -10.08 -9.57 15.43
N GLU A 519 -10.66 -9.41 14.23
CA GLU A 519 -11.18 -10.52 13.41
C GLU A 519 -10.09 -11.22 12.56
N GLU A 520 -8.82 -10.80 12.62
CA GLU A 520 -7.70 -11.48 11.96
C GLU A 520 -7.30 -12.77 12.71
N THR A 521 -8.27 -13.67 12.88
CA THR A 521 -8.10 -14.95 13.62
C THR A 521 -8.07 -16.18 12.69
N GLU A 522 -8.41 -16.00 11.42
CA GLU A 522 -8.35 -17.06 10.41
C GLU A 522 -6.97 -17.04 9.74
N PHE A 523 -6.22 -18.13 9.91
CA PHE A 523 -4.89 -18.26 9.35
C PHE A 523 -4.88 -19.27 8.19
N GLN A 524 -4.30 -18.89 7.06
CA GLN A 524 -4.12 -19.81 5.93
C GLN A 524 -3.11 -20.90 6.26
N LEU A 525 -3.56 -22.16 6.34
CA LEU A 525 -2.71 -23.34 6.50
C LEU A 525 -1.63 -23.38 5.42
N ASN A 526 -0.41 -23.73 5.82
CA ASN A 526 0.69 -23.90 4.89
C ASN A 526 1.16 -25.35 4.83
N GLN A 527 1.33 -25.85 3.62
CA GLN A 527 1.96 -27.14 3.34
C GLN A 527 3.37 -26.86 2.88
N ILE A 528 4.35 -27.38 3.61
CA ILE A 528 5.78 -27.15 3.33
C ILE A 528 6.14 -27.66 1.92
N GLU A 529 5.52 -28.75 1.50
CA GLU A 529 5.66 -29.37 0.19
C GLU A 529 5.29 -28.39 -0.92
N LEU A 530 4.18 -27.67 -0.79
CA LEU A 530 3.74 -26.69 -1.81
C LEU A 530 4.69 -25.50 -1.91
N LEU A 531 5.22 -25.00 -0.79
CA LEU A 531 6.17 -23.90 -0.80
C LEU A 531 7.52 -24.32 -1.40
N LEU A 532 8.02 -25.50 -1.03
CA LEU A 532 9.25 -26.06 -1.58
C LEU A 532 9.11 -26.40 -3.08
N GLU A 533 7.96 -26.96 -3.48
CA GLU A 533 7.66 -27.22 -4.88
C GLU A 533 7.63 -25.90 -5.66
N ARG A 534 6.96 -24.86 -5.14
CA ARG A 534 6.92 -23.52 -5.76
C ARG A 534 8.31 -22.88 -5.86
N LEU A 535 9.20 -23.16 -4.91
CA LEU A 535 10.58 -22.69 -4.97
C LEU A 535 11.36 -23.29 -6.15
N CYS A 536 11.15 -24.57 -6.46
CA CYS A 536 11.91 -25.27 -7.50
C CYS A 536 11.20 -25.34 -8.87
N LYS A 537 9.86 -25.21 -8.92
CA LYS A 537 9.07 -25.29 -10.16
C LYS A 537 8.53 -23.93 -10.62
N LYS A 538 8.43 -23.79 -11.94
CA LYS A 538 7.76 -22.64 -12.58
C LYS A 538 6.25 -22.81 -12.50
N THR A 539 5.54 -21.69 -12.55
CA THR A 539 4.10 -21.69 -12.80
C THR A 539 3.83 -21.37 -14.27
N TYR A 540 2.57 -21.19 -14.65
CA TYR A 540 2.29 -20.74 -16.01
C TYR A 540 2.88 -19.34 -16.27
N LEU A 541 2.71 -18.41 -15.32
CA LEU A 541 3.01 -16.99 -15.49
C LEU A 541 4.25 -16.49 -14.71
N MET A 542 4.84 -17.33 -13.86
CA MET A 542 5.96 -16.92 -13.00
C MET A 542 7.13 -17.90 -13.06
N GLU A 543 8.34 -17.35 -12.96
CA GLU A 543 9.57 -18.08 -12.73
C GLU A 543 9.56 -18.82 -11.39
N THR A 544 10.52 -19.73 -11.20
CA THR A 544 10.69 -20.48 -9.95
C THR A 544 10.86 -19.53 -8.77
N GLY A 545 10.40 -19.93 -7.58
CA GLY A 545 10.52 -19.08 -6.39
C GLY A 545 11.98 -18.77 -6.05
N TRP A 546 12.89 -19.74 -6.28
CA TRP A 546 14.33 -19.49 -6.14
C TRP A 546 14.83 -18.41 -7.10
N GLU A 547 14.44 -18.45 -8.38
CA GLU A 547 14.90 -17.45 -9.34
C GLU A 547 14.41 -16.04 -9.00
N ILE A 548 13.23 -15.93 -8.38
CA ILE A 548 12.69 -14.66 -7.86
C ILE A 548 13.54 -14.16 -6.69
N ILE A 549 13.86 -15.03 -5.72
CA ILE A 549 14.69 -14.67 -4.55
C ILE A 549 16.11 -14.33 -4.98
N ARG A 550 16.70 -15.13 -5.87
CA ARG A 550 18.04 -14.94 -6.43
C ARG A 550 18.21 -13.59 -7.11
N LYS A 551 17.14 -12.98 -7.59
CA LYS A 551 17.11 -11.65 -8.22
C LYS A 551 16.88 -10.50 -7.22
N LEU A 552 17.00 -10.75 -5.90
CA LEU A 552 17.00 -9.66 -4.93
C LEU A 552 18.12 -8.65 -5.25
N ASP A 553 19.35 -9.08 -5.50
CA ASP A 553 20.35 -8.18 -6.07
C ASP A 553 20.07 -7.99 -7.58
N PHE A 554 20.09 -6.75 -8.07
CA PHE A 554 19.84 -6.46 -9.48
C PHE A 554 21.06 -6.75 -10.36
N GLU A 555 22.27 -6.78 -9.79
CA GLU A 555 23.51 -7.08 -10.51
C GLU A 555 23.75 -8.58 -10.57
N GLU A 556 23.76 -9.17 -11.77
CA GLU A 556 23.84 -10.64 -11.95
C GLU A 556 25.11 -11.22 -11.31
N GLU A 557 26.23 -10.51 -11.35
CA GLU A 557 27.48 -10.92 -10.70
C GLU A 557 27.43 -10.96 -9.17
N ARG A 558 26.42 -10.31 -8.57
CA ARG A 558 26.17 -10.30 -7.11
C ARG A 558 24.97 -11.15 -6.71
N GLN A 559 24.43 -11.92 -7.64
CA GLN A 559 23.36 -12.87 -7.32
C GLN A 559 23.96 -14.21 -6.86
N PRO A 560 23.33 -14.93 -5.92
CA PRO A 560 23.62 -16.33 -5.67
C PRO A 560 23.53 -17.14 -6.97
N LYS A 561 24.18 -18.31 -6.99
CA LYS A 561 24.19 -19.18 -8.19
C LYS A 561 22.77 -19.59 -8.61
N LYS A 562 22.59 -19.82 -9.91
CA LYS A 562 21.34 -20.38 -10.46
C LYS A 562 21.06 -21.73 -9.79
N SER A 563 19.79 -22.01 -9.54
CA SER A 563 19.39 -23.25 -8.89
C SER A 563 19.65 -24.45 -9.80
N THR A 564 20.22 -25.50 -9.19
CA THR A 564 20.22 -26.87 -9.71
C THR A 564 19.15 -27.74 -9.03
N CYS A 565 18.32 -27.17 -8.15
CA CYS A 565 17.27 -27.86 -7.40
C CYS A 565 16.33 -28.58 -8.36
N LYS A 566 16.20 -29.90 -8.15
CA LYS A 566 15.09 -30.69 -8.64
C LYS A 566 14.25 -31.06 -7.42
N PHE A 567 12.96 -30.79 -7.49
CA PHE A 567 12.02 -31.27 -6.48
C PHE A 567 11.65 -32.70 -6.89
N GLU A 568 12.15 -33.68 -6.12
CA GLU A 568 11.94 -35.12 -6.36
C GLU A 568 10.76 -35.65 -5.54
#